data_AF-A0A218XXK3-F1
#
_entry.id   AF-A0A218XXK3-F1
#
_cell.length_a   1.000
_cell.length_b   1.000
_cell.length_c   1.000
_cell.angle_alpha   90.00
_cell.angle_beta   90.00
_cell.angle_gamma   90.00
#
_symmetry.space_group_name_H-M   'P 1'
#
loop_
_entity.id
_entity.type
_entity.pdbx_description
1 polymer ?
#
loop_
_entity_poly.entity_id
_entity_poly.type
_entity_poly.pdbx_seq_one_letter_code
_entity_poly.pdbx_strand_id
1 'polypeptide(L)'
;MSGDAVAQRPLFGGAIMTTFPLRFEDVSKIRDVPDNQEVVVDPSRDESLIFELLDMKHELPDDQSAAWFLQDLANEQDAGLVSAIQQSAVLNAPGLTYRDMPAVVTTAVGQMAISKGRQGREAQNIVKVYLANIRLRAVATDVLIVAYEPLLINPLSETAGTVGAGLAVPAAQVGILPMEEVFKLAYSNFTINDWSLFIN
;
A
#
# COMPACT_ATOMS: atom_id res chain seq x y z
N MET A 1 23.72 10.66 -10.75
CA MET A 1 22.68 9.75 -10.24
C MET A 1 21.53 10.62 -9.78
N SER A 2 20.58 10.92 -10.66
CA SER A 2 19.38 11.66 -10.26
C SER A 2 18.53 10.70 -9.45
N GLY A 3 18.49 10.90 -8.13
CA GLY A 3 17.56 10.18 -7.27
C GLY A 3 16.14 10.39 -7.77
N ASP A 4 15.32 9.38 -7.55
CA ASP A 4 13.91 9.42 -7.90
C ASP A 4 13.22 10.61 -7.23
N ALA A 5 12.52 11.41 -8.02
CA ALA A 5 11.93 12.65 -7.56
C ALA A 5 10.67 12.34 -6.74
N VAL A 6 10.68 12.73 -5.47
CA VAL A 6 9.54 12.57 -4.55
C VAL A 6 8.76 13.87 -4.46
N ALA A 7 7.43 13.76 -4.33
CA ALA A 7 6.56 14.90 -4.13
C ALA A 7 5.44 14.58 -3.15
N GLN A 8 5.00 15.61 -2.43
CA GLN A 8 3.77 15.52 -1.64
C GLN A 8 2.57 15.59 -2.59
N ARG A 9 1.60 14.70 -2.42
CA ARG A 9 0.44 14.56 -3.32
C ARG A 9 -0.86 14.51 -2.53
N PRO A 10 -1.93 15.12 -3.07
CA PRO A 10 -3.26 15.03 -2.49
C PRO A 10 -3.88 13.66 -2.75
N LEU A 11 -4.66 13.20 -1.79
CA LEU A 11 -5.55 12.05 -1.86
C LEU A 11 -6.95 12.47 -1.39
N PHE A 12 -7.99 11.81 -1.87
CA PHE A 12 -9.38 12.03 -1.45
C PHE A 12 -9.78 13.51 -1.56
N GLY A 13 -9.60 14.08 -2.76
CA GLY A 13 -9.90 15.50 -3.02
C GLY A 13 -9.00 16.50 -2.27
N GLY A 14 -7.87 16.05 -1.70
CA GLY A 14 -6.92 16.88 -0.95
C GLY A 14 -7.19 16.93 0.55
N ALA A 15 -8.17 16.18 1.05
CA ALA A 15 -8.42 16.01 2.48
C ALA A 15 -7.23 15.32 3.18
N ILE A 16 -6.53 14.44 2.46
CA ILE A 16 -5.30 13.77 2.89
C ILE A 16 -4.14 14.21 1.99
N MET A 17 -2.94 14.34 2.57
CA MET A 17 -1.69 14.48 1.83
C MET A 17 -0.68 13.44 2.28
N THR A 18 0.10 12.92 1.33
CA THR A 18 1.21 11.99 1.61
C THR A 18 2.34 12.20 0.59
N THR A 19 3.47 11.54 0.76
CA THR A 19 4.65 11.67 -0.12
C THR A 19 5.05 10.34 -0.71
N PHE A 20 5.21 10.31 -2.03
CA PHE A 20 5.76 9.17 -2.78
C PHE A 20 6.35 9.67 -4.12
N PRO A 21 7.10 8.81 -4.85
CA PRO A 21 7.72 9.21 -6.10
C PRO A 21 6.79 9.66 -7.22
N LEU A 22 7.28 10.56 -8.06
CA LEU A 22 6.56 11.07 -9.23
C LEU A 22 6.30 10.02 -10.31
N ARG A 23 7.05 8.91 -10.31
CA ARG A 23 6.85 7.79 -11.25
C ARG A 23 5.52 7.05 -11.04
N PHE A 24 4.88 7.22 -9.88
CA PHE A 24 3.57 6.63 -9.63
C PHE A 24 2.47 7.43 -10.30
N GLU A 25 1.75 6.80 -11.21
CA GLU A 25 0.64 7.35 -11.95
C GLU A 25 -0.69 7.00 -11.29
N ASP A 26 -1.62 7.95 -11.30
CA ASP A 26 -2.96 7.79 -10.75
C ASP A 26 -3.86 7.02 -11.71
N VAL A 27 -4.41 5.91 -11.22
CA VAL A 27 -5.20 4.95 -11.98
C VAL A 27 -6.64 5.40 -12.20
N SER A 28 -7.16 6.34 -11.40
CA SER A 28 -8.51 6.89 -11.57
C SER A 28 -8.72 7.56 -12.95
N LYS A 29 -7.63 7.96 -13.60
CA LYS A 29 -7.63 8.56 -14.94
C LYS A 29 -7.98 7.57 -16.06
N ILE A 30 -7.87 6.28 -15.79
CA ILE A 30 -8.01 5.22 -16.81
C ILE A 30 -9.06 4.16 -16.45
N ARG A 31 -9.45 4.05 -15.18
CA ARG A 31 -10.54 3.19 -14.72
C ARG A 31 -11.19 3.77 -13.47
N ASP A 32 -12.44 3.38 -13.24
CA ASP A 32 -13.12 3.71 -11.99
C ASP A 32 -12.42 3.03 -10.80
N VAL A 33 -12.24 3.81 -9.73
CA VAL A 33 -11.71 3.38 -8.44
C VAL A 33 -12.79 3.69 -7.40
N PRO A 34 -13.09 2.78 -6.45
CA PRO A 34 -14.05 3.06 -5.38
C PRO A 34 -13.72 4.36 -4.64
N ASP A 35 -14.73 5.12 -4.21
CA ASP A 35 -14.53 6.44 -3.58
C ASP A 35 -13.70 6.39 -2.28
N ASN A 36 -13.70 5.24 -1.60
CA ASN A 36 -12.91 5.01 -0.41
C ASN A 36 -11.48 4.52 -0.71
N GLN A 37 -11.08 4.47 -1.98
CA GLN A 37 -9.76 4.02 -2.44
C GLN A 37 -9.08 5.06 -3.33
N GLU A 38 -7.76 5.13 -3.22
CA GLU A 38 -6.87 5.84 -4.15
C GLU A 38 -5.78 4.87 -4.60
N VAL A 39 -5.62 4.70 -5.90
CA VAL A 39 -4.71 3.70 -6.48
C VAL A 39 -3.70 4.38 -7.39
N VAL A 40 -2.42 4.21 -7.08
CA VAL A 40 -1.33 4.68 -7.93
C VAL A 40 -0.39 3.53 -8.30
N VAL A 41 0.19 3.57 -9.50
CA VAL A 41 1.01 2.48 -10.05
C VAL A 41 2.27 3.02 -10.70
N ASP A 42 3.36 2.26 -10.70
CA ASP A 42 4.49 2.43 -11.60
C ASP A 42 4.40 1.37 -12.71
N PRO A 43 3.87 1.71 -13.90
CA PRO A 43 3.67 0.74 -14.97
C PRO A 43 4.98 0.12 -15.48
N SER A 44 6.11 0.82 -15.32
CA SER A 44 7.41 0.36 -15.82
C SER A 44 8.02 -0.76 -14.96
N ARG A 45 7.48 -0.96 -13.75
CA ARG A 45 7.99 -1.90 -12.75
C ARG A 45 6.94 -2.84 -12.19
N ASP A 46 5.69 -2.62 -12.58
CA ASP A 46 4.55 -3.34 -12.07
C ASP A 46 4.35 -3.20 -10.55
N GLU A 47 4.84 -2.09 -9.98
CA GLU A 47 4.68 -1.72 -8.58
C GLU A 47 3.39 -0.92 -8.38
N SER A 48 2.75 -1.04 -7.22
CA SER A 48 1.54 -0.28 -6.91
C SER A 48 1.47 0.14 -5.46
N LEU A 49 0.78 1.25 -5.21
CA LEU A 49 0.50 1.80 -3.89
C LEU A 49 -0.99 2.14 -3.83
N ILE A 50 -1.68 1.54 -2.85
CA ILE A 50 -3.12 1.68 -2.64
C ILE A 50 -3.34 2.32 -1.27
N PHE A 51 -4.22 3.31 -1.22
CA PHE A 51 -4.72 3.90 0.00
C PHE A 51 -6.20 3.58 0.11
N GLU A 52 -6.63 3.08 1.26
CA GLU A 52 -8.03 2.68 1.46
C GLU A 52 -8.53 3.11 2.83
N LEU A 53 -9.74 3.65 2.86
CA LEU A 53 -10.46 4.04 4.07
C LEU A 53 -11.47 2.95 4.41
N LEU A 54 -11.34 2.40 5.62
CA LEU A 54 -12.22 1.34 6.14
C LEU A 54 -12.81 1.75 7.50
N ASP A 55 -13.98 1.20 7.81
CA ASP A 55 -14.49 1.23 9.18
C ASP A 55 -13.51 0.52 10.12
N MET A 56 -13.22 1.16 11.26
CA MET A 56 -12.24 0.63 12.19
C MET A 56 -12.70 -0.69 12.80
N LYS A 57 -11.83 -1.71 12.74
CA LYS A 57 -12.08 -2.99 13.41
C LYS A 57 -11.79 -2.90 14.90
N HIS A 58 -12.80 -2.50 15.66
CA HIS A 58 -12.71 -2.28 17.12
C HIS A 58 -12.16 -3.48 17.91
N GLU A 59 -12.41 -4.70 17.44
CA GLU A 59 -11.98 -5.93 18.13
C GLU A 59 -10.51 -6.30 17.88
N LEU A 60 -9.86 -5.68 16.90
CA LEU A 60 -8.45 -5.93 16.63
C LEU A 60 -7.56 -5.11 17.56
N PRO A 61 -6.60 -5.74 18.28
CA PRO A 61 -5.53 -5.04 18.96
C PRO A 61 -4.65 -4.25 17.98
N ASP A 62 -4.13 -3.11 18.42
CA ASP A 62 -3.30 -2.25 17.55
C ASP A 62 -2.08 -2.99 17.03
N ASP A 63 -1.40 -3.70 17.93
CA ASP A 63 -0.20 -4.50 17.70
C ASP A 63 -0.43 -5.76 16.87
N GLN A 64 -1.65 -6.02 16.40
CA GLN A 64 -2.00 -7.15 15.51
C GLN A 64 -2.70 -6.70 14.24
N SER A 65 -3.16 -5.45 14.19
CA SER A 65 -4.05 -4.96 13.12
C SER A 65 -3.43 -5.07 11.72
N ALA A 66 -2.19 -4.60 11.52
CA ALA A 66 -1.55 -4.69 10.20
C ALA A 66 -1.31 -6.13 9.74
N ALA A 67 -0.88 -7.04 10.63
CA ALA A 67 -0.69 -8.44 10.26
C ALA A 67 -2.02 -9.12 9.93
N TRP A 68 -3.09 -8.79 10.65
CA TRP A 68 -4.44 -9.27 10.36
C TRP A 68 -4.90 -8.83 8.97
N PHE A 69 -4.80 -7.53 8.64
CA PHE A 69 -5.21 -7.03 7.33
C PHE A 69 -4.37 -7.61 6.19
N LEU A 70 -3.07 -7.84 6.41
CA LEU A 70 -2.23 -8.46 5.40
C LEU A 70 -2.63 -9.92 5.15
N GLN A 71 -3.02 -10.65 6.19
CA GLN A 71 -3.53 -12.02 6.05
C GLN A 71 -4.91 -12.05 5.38
N ASP A 72 -5.78 -11.10 5.71
CA ASP A 72 -7.11 -10.95 5.10
C ASP A 72 -6.99 -10.70 3.60
N LEU A 73 -6.11 -9.77 3.21
CA LEU A 73 -5.77 -9.48 1.82
C LEU A 73 -5.26 -10.71 1.08
N ALA A 74 -4.40 -11.52 1.70
CA ALA A 74 -3.94 -12.77 1.09
C ALA A 74 -5.10 -13.74 0.84
N ASN A 75 -6.05 -13.85 1.77
CA ASN A 75 -7.20 -14.74 1.64
C ASN A 75 -8.15 -14.27 0.52
N GLU A 76 -8.43 -12.97 0.44
CA GLU A 76 -9.30 -12.39 -0.59
C GLU A 76 -8.74 -12.57 -2.01
N GLN A 77 -7.42 -12.50 -2.15
CA GLN A 77 -6.73 -12.67 -3.43
C GLN A 77 -6.51 -14.15 -3.80
N ASP A 78 -7.03 -15.10 -3.00
CA ASP A 78 -6.69 -16.55 -3.09
C ASP A 78 -5.16 -16.75 -3.20
N ALA A 79 -4.41 -15.89 -2.52
CA ALA A 79 -2.98 -15.80 -2.62
C ALA A 79 -2.34 -16.74 -1.60
N GLY A 80 -1.41 -17.56 -2.08
CA GLY A 80 -0.58 -18.37 -1.19
C GLY A 80 0.41 -17.47 -0.46
N LEU A 81 0.35 -17.40 0.87
CA LEU A 81 1.40 -16.76 1.65
C LEU A 81 2.69 -17.58 1.51
N VAL A 82 3.72 -16.95 0.94
CA VAL A 82 5.00 -17.60 0.60
C VAL A 82 5.98 -17.51 1.76
N SER A 83 5.83 -16.52 2.64
CA SER A 83 6.70 -16.29 3.79
C SER A 83 5.92 -15.90 5.04
N ALA A 84 6.49 -16.13 6.22
CA ALA A 84 5.91 -15.60 7.46
C ALA A 84 5.75 -14.07 7.39
N ILE A 85 4.65 -13.58 7.96
CA ILE A 85 4.39 -12.15 8.10
C ILE A 85 5.32 -11.57 9.16
N GLN A 86 5.98 -10.47 8.82
CA GLN A 86 6.81 -9.69 9.73
C GLN A 86 6.07 -8.42 10.12
N GLN A 87 5.90 -8.18 11.41
CA GLN A 87 5.14 -7.04 11.93
C GLN A 87 6.04 -6.10 12.75
N SER A 88 5.75 -4.80 12.68
CA SER A 88 6.42 -3.78 13.50
C SER A 88 5.81 -3.67 14.90
N ALA A 89 6.54 -2.98 15.80
CA ALA A 89 5.92 -2.42 16.99
C ALA A 89 4.86 -1.35 16.64
N VAL A 90 4.01 -1.03 17.61
CA VAL A 90 3.06 0.09 17.52
C VAL A 90 3.82 1.41 17.57
N LEU A 91 3.56 2.27 16.59
CA LEU A 91 4.11 3.61 16.49
C LEU A 91 3.02 4.64 16.80
N ASN A 92 3.30 5.57 17.71
CA ASN A 92 2.41 6.70 17.93
C ASN A 92 2.61 7.74 16.83
N ALA A 93 1.52 8.29 16.30
CA ALA A 93 1.55 9.37 15.32
C ALA A 93 0.91 10.64 15.93
N PRO A 94 1.62 11.36 16.82
CA PRO A 94 1.06 12.53 17.49
C PRO A 94 0.71 13.68 16.54
N GLY A 95 1.33 13.74 15.35
CA GLY A 95 0.96 14.68 14.30
C GLY A 95 -0.40 14.39 13.64
N LEU A 96 -0.95 13.19 13.86
CA LEU A 96 -2.26 12.74 13.40
C LEU A 96 -3.20 12.63 14.61
N THR A 97 -3.55 13.77 15.20
CA THR A 97 -4.42 13.84 16.39
C THR A 97 -5.71 14.58 16.06
N TYR A 98 -6.84 14.00 16.47
CA TYR A 98 -8.15 14.65 16.43
C TYR A 98 -8.87 14.45 17.76
N ARG A 99 -9.47 15.52 18.30
CA ARG A 99 -10.14 15.52 19.62
C ARG A 99 -9.28 14.90 20.74
N ASP A 100 -8.02 15.31 20.81
CA ASP A 100 -7.01 14.85 21.78
C ASP A 100 -6.72 13.34 21.75
N MET A 101 -7.13 12.64 20.69
CA MET A 101 -6.81 11.24 20.46
C MET A 101 -5.80 11.12 19.31
N PRO A 102 -4.52 10.78 19.60
CA PRO A 102 -3.53 10.54 18.57
C PRO A 102 -3.80 9.22 17.85
N ALA A 103 -3.47 9.19 16.57
CA ALA A 103 -3.47 7.96 15.78
C ALA A 103 -2.30 7.05 16.17
N VAL A 104 -2.47 5.77 15.88
CA VAL A 104 -1.43 4.74 16.00
C VAL A 104 -1.21 4.09 14.65
N VAL A 105 0.03 3.71 14.38
CA VAL A 105 0.44 3.07 13.14
C VAL A 105 1.10 1.74 13.45
N THR A 106 0.69 0.69 12.74
CA THR A 106 1.44 -0.57 12.66
C THR A 106 1.70 -0.94 11.22
N THR A 107 2.78 -1.66 10.96
CA THR A 107 3.11 -2.15 9.63
C THR A 107 3.34 -3.65 9.63
N ALA A 108 3.01 -4.31 8.54
CA ALA A 108 3.28 -5.71 8.28
C ALA A 108 3.84 -5.90 6.86
N VAL A 109 4.70 -6.90 6.69
CA VAL A 109 5.29 -7.27 5.39
C VAL A 109 5.22 -8.76 5.20
N GLY A 110 4.87 -9.20 4.00
CA GLY A 110 4.82 -10.61 3.62
C GLY A 110 5.09 -10.81 2.13
N GLN A 111 5.35 -12.05 1.72
CA GLN A 111 5.42 -12.43 0.31
C GLN A 111 4.22 -13.29 -0.05
N MET A 112 3.64 -13.03 -1.21
CA MET A 112 2.43 -13.66 -1.69
C MET A 112 2.57 -14.09 -3.15
N ALA A 113 1.92 -15.20 -3.51
CA ALA A 113 1.73 -15.59 -4.90
C ALA A 113 0.37 -15.06 -5.40
N ILE A 114 0.39 -14.05 -6.27
CA ILE A 114 -0.81 -13.29 -6.69
C ILE A 114 -0.95 -13.33 -8.21
N SER A 115 -2.13 -13.71 -8.70
CA SER A 115 -2.50 -13.59 -10.11
C SER A 115 -3.21 -12.28 -10.34
N LYS A 116 -2.93 -11.60 -11.46
CA LYS A 116 -3.66 -10.39 -11.83
C LYS A 116 -5.00 -10.73 -12.47
N GLY A 117 -6.00 -9.88 -12.24
CA GLY A 117 -7.32 -10.00 -12.86
C GLY A 117 -7.92 -11.41 -12.76
N ARG A 118 -8.21 -12.02 -13.92
CA ARG A 118 -8.80 -13.36 -14.04
C ARG A 118 -7.85 -14.36 -14.72
N GLN A 119 -6.54 -14.25 -14.45
CA GLN A 119 -5.52 -15.05 -15.14
C GLN A 119 -5.31 -16.48 -14.60
N GLY A 120 -5.93 -16.82 -13.46
CA GLY A 120 -5.76 -18.13 -12.83
C GLY A 120 -4.43 -18.28 -12.08
N ARG A 121 -4.29 -19.39 -11.34
CA ARG A 121 -3.16 -19.64 -10.43
C ARG A 121 -1.84 -19.87 -11.18
N GLU A 122 -1.90 -20.35 -12.41
CA GLU A 122 -0.76 -20.62 -13.30
C GLU A 122 0.01 -19.35 -13.71
N ALA A 123 -0.64 -18.18 -13.62
CA ALA A 123 -0.07 -16.88 -13.95
C ALA A 123 0.35 -16.07 -12.72
N GLN A 124 0.43 -16.69 -11.53
CA GLN A 124 0.80 -16.01 -10.29
C GLN A 124 2.22 -15.45 -10.33
N ASN A 125 2.33 -14.16 -10.03
CA ASN A 125 3.58 -13.48 -9.72
C ASN A 125 3.92 -13.71 -8.25
N ILE A 126 5.21 -13.69 -7.90
CA ILE A 126 5.64 -13.60 -6.50
C ILE A 126 5.83 -12.12 -6.19
N VAL A 127 5.11 -11.63 -5.20
CA VAL A 127 5.04 -10.21 -4.85
C VAL A 127 5.34 -10.06 -3.36
N LYS A 128 6.18 -9.07 -3.02
CA LYS A 128 6.34 -8.60 -1.64
C LYS A 128 5.29 -7.53 -1.39
N VAL A 129 4.50 -7.72 -0.35
CA VAL A 129 3.40 -6.84 0.02
C VAL A 129 3.73 -6.19 1.36
N TYR A 130 3.69 -4.86 1.37
CA TYR A 130 3.85 -4.03 2.56
C TYR A 130 2.51 -3.42 2.90
N LEU A 131 2.14 -3.45 4.17
CA LEU A 131 0.87 -2.90 4.64
C LEU A 131 1.10 -2.05 5.88
N ALA A 132 0.59 -0.82 5.88
CA ALA A 132 0.47 0.00 7.08
C ALA A 132 -1.01 0.16 7.41
N ASN A 133 -1.34 0.05 8.70
CA ASN A 133 -2.64 0.45 9.21
C ASN A 133 -2.45 1.67 10.11
N ILE A 134 -3.06 2.79 9.74
CA ILE A 134 -3.14 4.02 10.54
C ILE A 134 -4.53 4.08 11.16
N ARG A 135 -4.61 3.92 12.49
CA ARG A 135 -5.90 3.85 13.20
C ARG A 135 -6.31 5.22 13.72
N LEU A 136 -7.38 5.76 13.15
CA LEU A 136 -7.97 7.05 13.51
C LEU A 136 -9.13 6.85 14.49
N ARG A 137 -8.80 6.54 15.75
CA ARG A 137 -9.79 6.16 16.77
C ARG A 137 -10.91 7.18 16.99
N ALA A 138 -10.59 8.46 16.89
CA ALA A 138 -11.54 9.56 17.12
C ALA A 138 -12.69 9.62 16.11
N VAL A 139 -12.49 9.01 14.93
CA VAL A 139 -13.45 8.96 13.83
C VAL A 139 -13.76 7.52 13.39
N ALA A 140 -13.31 6.52 14.17
CA ALA A 140 -13.54 5.11 13.91
C ALA A 140 -13.16 4.65 12.49
N THR A 141 -12.00 5.09 11.99
CA THR A 141 -11.48 4.70 10.66
C THR A 141 -10.13 3.98 10.78
N ASP A 142 -9.97 2.85 10.09
CA ASP A 142 -8.67 2.25 9.78
C ASP A 142 -8.27 2.71 8.37
N VAL A 143 -7.11 3.37 8.23
CA VAL A 143 -6.55 3.76 6.92
C VAL A 143 -5.48 2.75 6.54
N LEU A 144 -5.72 1.99 5.48
CA LEU A 144 -4.75 1.05 4.95
C LEU A 144 -3.90 1.70 3.86
N ILE A 145 -2.60 1.48 3.94
CA ILE A 145 -1.65 1.80 2.87
C ILE A 145 -0.99 0.50 2.46
N VAL A 146 -1.24 0.04 1.24
CA VAL A 146 -0.75 -1.24 0.72
C VAL A 146 0.16 -1.00 -0.46
N ALA A 147 1.39 -1.50 -0.38
CA ALA A 147 2.39 -1.41 -1.42
C ALA A 147 2.75 -2.80 -1.94
N TYR A 148 2.74 -2.96 -3.26
CA TYR A 148 3.09 -4.20 -3.95
C TYR A 148 4.40 -4.01 -4.71
N GLU A 149 5.36 -4.89 -4.43
CA GLU A 149 6.64 -4.97 -5.11
C GLU A 149 6.79 -6.36 -5.77
N PRO A 150 6.71 -6.46 -7.10
CA PRO A 150 6.95 -7.72 -7.79
C PRO A 150 8.40 -8.19 -7.57
N LEU A 151 8.55 -9.47 -7.22
CA LEU A 151 9.85 -10.15 -7.10
C LEU A 151 10.09 -11.10 -8.27
N LEU A 152 9.03 -11.76 -8.74
CA LEU A 152 9.04 -12.66 -9.89
C LEU A 152 7.80 -12.44 -10.74
N ILE A 153 8.00 -12.11 -12.02
CA ILE A 153 6.94 -11.99 -13.01
C ILE A 153 6.82 -13.31 -13.77
N ASN A 154 5.64 -13.90 -13.72
CA ASN A 154 5.33 -15.13 -14.43
C ASN A 154 5.22 -14.85 -15.94
N PRO A 155 5.77 -15.69 -16.84
CA PRO A 155 5.62 -15.52 -18.29
C PRO A 155 4.17 -15.46 -18.79
N LEU A 156 3.22 -16.04 -18.06
CA LEU A 156 1.79 -16.00 -18.36
C LEU A 156 1.07 -14.79 -17.74
N SER A 157 1.75 -13.99 -16.91
CA SER A 157 1.20 -12.77 -16.34
C SER A 157 0.98 -11.71 -17.43
N GLU A 158 -0.08 -10.91 -17.29
CA GLU A 158 -0.43 -9.87 -18.27
C GLU A 158 0.66 -8.79 -18.35
N THR A 159 1.40 -8.60 -17.26
CA THR A 159 2.47 -7.60 -17.18
C THR A 159 3.80 -8.10 -17.72
N ALA A 160 3.93 -9.41 -18.00
CA ALA A 160 5.15 -9.99 -18.57
C ALA A 160 5.57 -9.35 -19.91
N GLY A 161 4.61 -8.98 -20.75
CA GLY A 161 4.88 -8.29 -22.02
C GLY A 161 5.36 -6.85 -21.85
N THR A 162 5.10 -6.23 -20.69
CA THR A 162 5.43 -4.83 -20.40
C THR A 162 6.73 -4.70 -19.62
N VAL A 163 6.88 -5.48 -18.54
CA VAL A 163 8.03 -5.38 -17.61
C VAL A 163 9.03 -6.52 -17.77
N GLY A 164 8.73 -7.51 -18.61
CA GLY A 164 9.55 -8.70 -18.80
C GLY A 164 9.22 -9.81 -17.78
N ALA A 165 9.24 -11.05 -18.24
CA ALA A 165 9.10 -12.21 -17.37
C ALA A 165 10.42 -12.55 -16.65
N GLY A 166 10.32 -13.19 -15.48
CA GLY A 166 11.46 -13.62 -14.68
C GLY A 166 11.64 -12.78 -13.42
N LEU A 167 12.87 -12.77 -12.89
CA LEU A 167 13.19 -12.02 -11.68
C LEU A 167 13.10 -10.53 -11.95
N ALA A 168 12.33 -9.83 -11.12
CA ALA A 168 12.24 -8.37 -11.19
C ALA A 168 13.59 -7.77 -10.80
N VAL A 169 14.02 -6.73 -11.53
CA VAL A 169 15.24 -6.00 -11.20
C VAL A 169 14.98 -5.10 -9.99
N PRO A 170 15.69 -5.25 -8.86
CA PRO A 170 15.49 -4.41 -7.69
C PRO A 170 15.69 -2.93 -8.01
N ALA A 171 14.79 -2.08 -7.51
CA ALA A 171 14.79 -0.63 -7.73
C ALA A 171 16.15 0.02 -7.42
N ALA A 172 16.80 -0.39 -6.32
CA ALA A 172 18.11 0.12 -5.93
C ALA A 172 19.20 -0.10 -7.01
N GLN A 173 19.11 -1.19 -7.80
CA GLN A 173 20.10 -1.51 -8.84
C GLN A 173 19.97 -0.59 -10.06
N VAL A 174 18.78 -0.03 -10.29
CA VAL A 174 18.52 0.93 -11.37
C VAL A 174 18.52 2.37 -10.88
N GLY A 175 18.91 2.61 -9.63
CA GLY A 175 19.10 3.95 -9.06
C GLY A 175 17.82 4.69 -8.73
N ILE A 176 16.71 3.98 -8.51
CA ILE A 176 15.42 4.56 -8.08
C ILE A 176 15.06 4.08 -6.67
N LEU A 177 14.09 4.75 -6.06
CA LEU A 177 13.72 4.51 -4.67
C LEU A 177 13.03 3.14 -4.48
N PRO A 178 13.56 2.24 -3.63
CA PRO A 178 12.95 0.94 -3.35
C PRO A 178 11.54 1.02 -2.78
N MET A 179 10.72 0.01 -3.04
CA MET A 179 9.32 0.04 -2.62
C MET A 179 9.15 0.10 -1.09
N GLU A 180 10.08 -0.49 -0.34
CA GLU A 180 10.12 -0.34 1.13
C GLU A 180 10.26 1.12 1.58
N GLU A 181 11.11 1.89 0.90
CA GLU A 181 11.31 3.32 1.20
C GLU A 181 10.13 4.16 0.71
N VAL A 182 9.55 3.83 -0.45
CA VAL A 182 8.30 4.44 -0.95
C VAL A 182 7.17 4.25 0.06
N PHE A 183 6.96 3.01 0.51
CA PHE A 183 5.97 2.66 1.53
C PHE A 183 6.22 3.43 2.83
N LYS A 184 7.47 3.50 3.28
CA LYS A 184 7.84 4.26 4.47
C LYS A 184 7.55 5.75 4.35
N LEU A 185 7.87 6.36 3.21
CA LEU A 185 7.53 7.76 2.94
C LEU A 185 6.03 7.99 3.00
N ALA A 186 5.25 7.07 2.42
CA ALA A 186 3.81 7.19 2.32
C ALA A 186 3.13 7.23 3.70
N TYR A 187 3.44 6.28 4.59
CA TYR A 187 2.80 6.27 5.93
C TYR A 187 3.42 7.31 6.88
N SER A 188 4.72 7.63 6.75
CA SER A 188 5.40 8.55 7.68
C SER A 188 5.11 10.02 7.41
N ASN A 189 4.75 10.37 6.16
CA ASN A 189 4.37 11.72 5.76
C ASN A 189 2.86 11.86 5.55
N PHE A 190 2.08 10.91 6.05
CA PHE A 190 0.63 10.95 5.99
C PHE A 190 0.11 12.08 6.88
N THR A 191 -0.70 12.97 6.32
CA THR A 191 -1.29 14.11 7.00
C THR A 191 -2.75 14.25 6.60
N ILE A 192 -3.59 14.66 7.56
CA ILE A 192 -5.02 14.92 7.34
C ILE A 192 -5.22 16.43 7.43
N ASN A 193 -5.57 17.03 6.31
CA ASN A 193 -5.87 18.46 6.20
C ASN A 193 -7.35 18.75 6.51
N ASP A 194 -8.25 17.83 6.16
CA ASP A 194 -9.68 17.98 6.34
C ASP A 194 -10.29 16.74 6.99
N TRP A 195 -10.63 16.86 8.28
CA TRP A 195 -11.26 15.79 9.06
C TRP A 195 -12.75 15.61 8.75
N SER A 196 -13.39 16.53 8.02
CA SER A 196 -14.80 16.37 7.61
C SER A 196 -15.00 15.16 6.70
N LEU A 197 -13.94 14.69 6.04
CA LEU A 197 -13.90 13.43 5.27
C LEU A 197 -14.48 12.24 6.05
N PHE A 198 -14.32 12.22 7.38
CA PHE A 198 -14.69 11.09 8.23
C PHE A 198 -15.97 11.32 9.06
N ILE A 199 -16.69 12.44 8.88
CA ILE A 199 -17.77 12.88 9.78
C ILE A 199 -19.14 12.89 9.07
N ASN A 200 -19.38 11.93 8.18
CA ASN A 200 -20.70 11.73 7.57
C ASN A 200 -21.54 10.72 8.36
#